data_AF-A0AAE0K866-F1
#
_entry.id   AF-A0AAE0K866-F1
#
_cell.length_a   1.000
_cell.length_b   1.000
_cell.length_c   1.000
_cell.angle_alpha   90.00
_cell.angle_beta   90.00
_cell.angle_gamma   90.00
#
_symmetry.space_group_name_H-M   'P 1'
#
loop_
_entity.id
_entity.type
_entity.pdbx_description
1 polymer ?
#
loop_
_entity_poly.entity_id
_entity_poly.type
_entity_poly.pdbx_seq_one_letter_code
_entity_poly.pdbx_strand_id
1 'polypeptide(L)'
;MTDQLRSKIIDENPIGKGLHAFLASFNSICKGAHISCTPDALEQLGHDDLQNLAIDLLLALQSLRASRLLRSSGSGKNLFSDLSRLNSAVNSDDFDLDSIKPLLRSVIAGDSDALIWKEVYNAVTEPTPPPQPIASSLQQTPWLHNTSSFANSSEYRKDVDRVLRDELGVMYVGHPIFAFAIPTYRIRLYFGTIVVALIPTIGMRFSTSIDVGCANCAAGLLSC
;
A
#
# COMPACT_ATOMS: atom_id res chain seq x y z
N MET A 1 28.31 0.26 -1.29
CA MET A 1 28.23 -1.22 -1.41
C MET A 1 26.81 -1.71 -1.63
N THR A 2 25.80 -1.07 -1.02
CA THR A 2 24.37 -1.36 -1.22
C THR A 2 23.90 -1.18 -2.66
N ASP A 3 24.34 -0.12 -3.35
CA ASP A 3 23.89 0.16 -4.72
C ASP A 3 24.44 -0.81 -5.76
N GLN A 4 25.68 -1.28 -5.58
CA GLN A 4 26.28 -2.29 -6.46
C GLN A 4 25.57 -3.64 -6.35
N LEU A 5 25.22 -4.05 -5.12
CA LEU A 5 24.43 -5.26 -4.90
C LEU A 5 23.01 -5.11 -5.47
N ARG A 6 22.39 -3.93 -5.30
CA ARG A 6 21.08 -3.63 -5.87
C ARG A 6 21.09 -3.74 -7.39
N SER A 7 22.04 -3.09 -8.06
CA SER A 7 22.19 -3.16 -9.52
C SER A 7 22.30 -4.61 -9.98
N LYS A 8 23.18 -5.39 -9.33
CA LYS A 8 23.36 -6.81 -9.67
C LYS A 8 22.06 -7.61 -9.53
N ILE A 9 21.27 -7.39 -8.48
CA ILE A 9 19.98 -8.06 -8.29
C ILE A 9 19.00 -7.71 -9.43
N ILE A 10 18.95 -6.44 -9.83
CA ILE A 10 18.09 -5.95 -10.93
C ILE A 10 18.53 -6.59 -12.25
N ASP A 11 19.83 -6.59 -12.54
CA ASP A 11 20.38 -7.19 -13.77
C ASP A 11 20.11 -8.70 -13.87
N GLU A 12 20.19 -9.42 -12.73
CA GLU A 12 19.90 -10.86 -12.66
C GLU A 12 18.40 -11.18 -12.66
N ASN A 13 17.53 -10.20 -12.36
CA ASN A 13 16.08 -10.39 -12.23
C ASN A 13 15.32 -9.26 -12.93
N PRO A 14 15.41 -9.16 -14.27
CA PRO A 14 14.73 -8.11 -15.02
C PRO A 14 13.22 -8.23 -14.89
N ILE A 15 12.53 -7.09 -14.99
CA ILE A 15 11.07 -6.99 -14.92
C ILE A 15 10.42 -7.76 -16.07
N GLY A 16 10.97 -7.62 -17.27
CA GLY A 16 10.51 -8.30 -18.48
C GLY A 16 9.01 -8.08 -18.74
N LYS A 17 8.25 -9.17 -18.84
CA LYS A 17 6.80 -9.13 -19.12
C LYS A 17 5.94 -8.93 -17.87
N GLY A 18 6.54 -8.75 -16.69
CA GLY A 18 5.83 -8.69 -15.41
C GLY A 18 4.80 -7.57 -15.30
N LEU A 19 4.96 -6.48 -16.06
CA LEU A 19 4.07 -5.31 -16.04
C LEU A 19 3.07 -5.28 -17.20
N HIS A 20 3.03 -6.31 -18.06
CA HIS A 20 2.12 -6.34 -19.22
C HIS A 20 0.63 -6.28 -18.82
N ALA A 21 0.24 -6.94 -17.73
CA ALA A 21 -1.14 -6.92 -17.26
C ALA A 21 -1.57 -5.50 -16.83
N PHE A 22 -0.70 -4.80 -16.09
CA PHE A 22 -0.89 -3.40 -15.73
C PHE A 22 -1.00 -2.51 -16.98
N LEU A 23 -0.07 -2.64 -17.95
CA LEU A 23 -0.12 -1.86 -19.18
C LEU A 23 -1.40 -2.14 -19.99
N ALA A 24 -1.91 -3.37 -19.98
CA ALA A 24 -3.18 -3.70 -20.61
C ALA A 24 -4.38 -3.04 -19.89
N SER A 25 -4.36 -3.02 -18.54
CA SER A 25 -5.35 -2.32 -17.70
C SER A 25 -5.38 -0.82 -18.02
N PHE A 26 -4.21 -0.15 -18.00
CA PHE A 26 -4.06 1.26 -18.37
C PHE A 26 -4.59 1.56 -19.77
N ASN A 27 -4.20 0.77 -20.77
CA ASN A 27 -4.69 0.96 -22.15
C ASN A 27 -6.20 0.76 -22.27
N SER A 28 -6.79 -0.14 -21.48
CA SER A 28 -8.24 -0.36 -21.46
C SER A 28 -8.97 0.86 -20.90
N ILE A 29 -8.49 1.42 -19.79
CA ILE A 29 -9.06 2.60 -19.16
C ILE A 29 -8.99 3.80 -20.10
N CYS A 30 -7.83 4.08 -20.69
CA CYS A 30 -7.69 5.19 -21.62
C CYS A 30 -8.62 5.07 -22.85
N LYS A 31 -8.80 3.84 -23.38
CA LYS A 31 -9.75 3.59 -24.47
C LYS A 31 -11.19 3.83 -24.05
N GLY A 32 -11.58 3.38 -22.85
CA GLY A 32 -12.91 3.62 -22.29
C GLY A 32 -13.20 5.10 -22.05
N ALA A 33 -12.18 5.86 -21.66
CA ALA A 33 -12.25 7.31 -21.45
C ALA A 33 -12.07 8.14 -22.74
N HIS A 34 -11.84 7.52 -23.89
CA HIS A 34 -11.57 8.18 -25.17
C HIS A 34 -10.36 9.16 -25.14
N ILE A 35 -9.34 8.86 -24.33
CA ILE A 35 -8.10 9.65 -24.23
C ILE A 35 -6.90 8.90 -24.82
N SER A 36 -5.87 9.64 -25.23
CA SER A 36 -4.62 9.04 -25.70
C SER A 36 -3.87 8.35 -24.56
N CYS A 37 -3.42 7.10 -24.77
CA CYS A 37 -2.67 6.32 -23.77
C CYS A 37 -1.21 6.81 -23.63
N THR A 38 -1.02 8.02 -23.11
CA THR A 38 0.29 8.62 -22.82
C THR A 38 0.49 8.76 -21.31
N PRO A 39 1.73 8.96 -20.81
CA PRO A 39 1.95 9.21 -19.38
C PRO A 39 1.14 10.41 -18.83
N ASP A 40 0.86 11.41 -19.67
CA ASP A 40 0.05 12.58 -19.31
C ASP A 40 -1.45 12.27 -19.15
N ALA A 41 -1.91 11.11 -19.62
CA ALA A 41 -3.29 10.67 -19.46
C ALA A 41 -3.69 10.51 -17.99
N LEU A 42 -2.72 10.25 -17.09
CA LEU A 42 -2.96 10.10 -15.67
C LEU A 42 -3.56 11.35 -15.01
N GLU A 43 -3.35 12.54 -15.57
CA GLU A 43 -3.95 13.79 -15.06
C GLU A 43 -5.43 13.92 -15.42
N GLN A 44 -5.91 13.13 -16.37
CA GLN A 44 -7.29 13.15 -16.85
C GLN A 44 -8.13 12.01 -16.28
N LEU A 45 -7.50 11.07 -15.56
CA LEU A 45 -8.18 9.94 -14.94
C LEU A 45 -8.90 10.37 -13.66
N GLY A 46 -10.05 9.74 -13.40
CA GLY A 46 -10.74 9.87 -12.14
C GLY A 46 -9.95 9.24 -10.98
N HIS A 47 -10.30 9.61 -9.76
CA HIS A 47 -9.66 9.10 -8.55
C HIS A 47 -9.70 7.56 -8.49
N ASP A 48 -10.88 6.96 -8.71
CA ASP A 48 -11.06 5.50 -8.64
C ASP A 48 -10.24 4.76 -9.70
N ASP A 49 -10.19 5.26 -10.94
CA ASP A 49 -9.39 4.67 -12.01
C ASP A 49 -7.90 4.73 -11.69
N LEU A 50 -7.43 5.88 -11.17
CA LEU A 50 -6.04 6.07 -10.78
C LEU A 50 -5.66 5.18 -9.58
N GLN A 51 -6.55 5.03 -8.59
CA GLN A 51 -6.36 4.15 -7.45
C GLN A 51 -6.28 2.68 -7.87
N ASN A 52 -7.20 2.23 -8.72
CA ASN A 52 -7.18 0.86 -9.25
C ASN A 52 -5.88 0.59 -10.05
N LEU A 53 -5.43 1.54 -10.87
CA LEU A 53 -4.15 1.43 -11.58
C LEU A 53 -2.95 1.35 -10.65
N ALA A 54 -2.94 2.15 -9.58
CA ALA A 54 -1.92 2.10 -8.55
C ALA A 54 -1.87 0.71 -7.89
N ILE A 55 -3.03 0.16 -7.51
CA ILE A 55 -3.13 -1.19 -6.91
C ILE A 55 -2.65 -2.26 -7.90
N ASP A 56 -3.11 -2.23 -9.15
CA ASP A 56 -2.69 -3.16 -10.21
C ASP A 56 -1.16 -3.15 -10.39
N LEU A 57 -0.55 -1.96 -10.44
CA LEU A 57 0.89 -1.82 -10.56
C LEU A 57 1.62 -2.38 -9.35
N LEU A 58 1.18 -2.05 -8.14
CA LEU A 58 1.82 -2.51 -6.91
C LEU A 58 1.77 -4.03 -6.77
N LEU A 59 0.64 -4.66 -7.12
CA LEU A 59 0.51 -6.12 -7.15
C LEU A 59 1.42 -6.75 -8.20
N ALA A 60 1.50 -6.17 -9.40
CA ALA A 60 2.38 -6.63 -10.45
C ALA A 60 3.85 -6.58 -10.02
N LEU A 61 4.31 -5.44 -9.47
CA LEU A 61 5.66 -5.27 -8.94
C LEU A 61 5.94 -6.23 -7.78
N GLN A 62 4.97 -6.41 -6.87
CA GLN A 62 5.13 -7.30 -5.73
C GLN A 62 5.29 -8.77 -6.13
N SER A 63 4.68 -9.19 -7.24
CA SER A 63 4.81 -10.56 -7.77
C SER A 63 6.25 -10.89 -8.20
N LEU A 64 7.02 -9.88 -8.62
CA LEU A 64 8.37 -10.03 -9.15
C LEU A 64 9.35 -10.63 -8.13
N ARG A 65 10.28 -11.46 -8.60
CA ARG A 65 11.31 -12.07 -7.76
C ARG A 65 12.24 -11.01 -7.15
N ALA A 66 12.57 -9.97 -7.92
CA ALA A 66 13.38 -8.86 -7.45
C ALA A 66 12.83 -8.23 -6.16
N SER A 67 11.51 -8.06 -6.03
CA SER A 67 10.87 -7.48 -4.84
C SER A 67 11.19 -8.23 -3.55
N ARG A 68 11.39 -9.56 -3.62
CA ARG A 68 11.75 -10.38 -2.45
C ARG A 68 13.25 -10.33 -2.11
N LEU A 69 14.08 -10.00 -3.09
CA LEU A 69 15.54 -9.94 -2.99
C LEU A 69 16.04 -8.53 -2.65
N LEU A 70 15.36 -7.50 -3.14
CA LEU A 70 15.68 -6.11 -2.91
C LEU A 70 15.45 -5.74 -1.44
N ARG A 71 16.43 -5.07 -0.84
CA ARG A 71 16.37 -4.63 0.55
C ARG A 71 15.31 -3.52 0.71
N SER A 72 14.64 -3.51 1.85
CA SER A 72 13.73 -2.43 2.24
C SER A 72 14.47 -1.09 2.33
N SER A 73 13.77 0.01 2.06
CA SER A 73 14.26 1.37 2.34
C SER A 73 14.07 1.80 3.79
N GLY A 74 13.17 1.13 4.53
CA GLY A 74 12.82 1.45 5.90
C GLY A 74 13.11 0.32 6.88
N SER A 75 12.16 0.09 7.80
CA SER A 75 12.22 -0.96 8.82
C SER A 75 11.76 -2.35 8.31
N GLY A 76 11.32 -2.44 7.05
CA GLY A 76 10.84 -3.67 6.45
C GLY A 76 11.95 -4.70 6.21
N LYS A 77 11.56 -5.94 5.92
CA LYS A 77 12.50 -7.01 5.58
C LYS A 77 13.07 -6.83 4.17
N ASN A 78 12.19 -6.48 3.23
CA ASN A 78 12.48 -6.35 1.82
C ASN A 78 11.45 -5.46 1.12
N LEU A 79 11.69 -5.16 -0.14
CA LEU A 79 10.82 -4.30 -0.93
C LEU A 79 9.41 -4.90 -1.09
N PHE A 80 9.28 -6.22 -1.09
CA PHE A 80 7.97 -6.91 -1.05
C PHE A 80 7.13 -6.46 0.13
N SER A 81 7.69 -6.40 1.35
CA SER A 81 6.96 -5.93 2.53
C SER A 81 6.62 -4.44 2.47
N ASP A 82 7.48 -3.62 1.87
CA ASP A 82 7.22 -2.20 1.71
C ASP A 82 6.09 -1.95 0.69
N LEU A 83 6.09 -2.69 -0.42
CA LEU A 83 5.02 -2.67 -1.40
C LEU A 83 3.68 -3.12 -0.80
N SER A 84 3.66 -4.12 0.10
CA SER A 84 2.42 -4.50 0.81
C SER A 84 1.87 -3.35 1.65
N ARG A 85 2.75 -2.63 2.35
CA ARG A 85 2.36 -1.48 3.17
C ARG A 85 1.85 -0.33 2.30
N LEU A 86 2.56 -0.02 1.22
CA LEU A 86 2.13 1.00 0.25
C LEU A 86 0.78 0.63 -0.38
N ASN A 87 0.56 -0.63 -0.75
CA ASN A 87 -0.72 -1.08 -1.29
C ASN A 87 -1.87 -0.91 -0.29
N SER A 88 -1.63 -1.23 1.00
CA SER A 88 -2.60 -0.97 2.05
C SER A 88 -2.87 0.52 2.25
N ALA A 89 -1.87 1.38 2.05
CA ALA A 89 -2.02 2.82 2.15
C ALA A 89 -2.82 3.37 0.97
N VAL A 90 -2.47 3.00 -0.28
CA VAL A 90 -3.20 3.39 -1.50
C VAL A 90 -4.68 3.02 -1.45
N ASN A 91 -5.01 1.86 -0.85
CA ASN A 91 -6.39 1.41 -0.68
C ASN A 91 -7.14 2.11 0.48
N SER A 92 -6.53 3.11 1.11
CA SER A 92 -7.16 3.97 2.12
C SER A 92 -7.64 5.26 1.48
N ASP A 93 -8.77 5.79 1.98
CA ASP A 93 -9.39 7.00 1.42
C ASP A 93 -8.51 8.27 1.56
N ASP A 94 -7.61 8.29 2.55
CA ASP A 94 -6.76 9.44 2.87
C ASP A 94 -5.42 9.47 2.11
N PHE A 95 -5.17 8.53 1.18
CA PHE A 95 -3.89 8.46 0.49
C PHE A 95 -3.79 9.48 -0.65
N ASP A 96 -2.69 10.23 -0.65
CA ASP A 96 -2.37 11.15 -1.73
C ASP A 96 -1.86 10.40 -2.97
N LEU A 97 -2.75 10.17 -3.95
CA LEU A 97 -2.42 9.50 -5.21
C LEU A 97 -1.40 10.27 -6.06
N ASP A 98 -1.20 11.58 -5.84
CA ASP A 98 -0.18 12.32 -6.57
C ASP A 98 1.23 11.82 -6.23
N SER A 99 1.42 11.24 -5.04
CA SER A 99 2.68 10.65 -4.62
C SER A 99 3.09 9.40 -5.43
N ILE A 100 2.13 8.66 -5.99
CA ILE A 100 2.41 7.44 -6.78
C ILE A 100 2.40 7.68 -8.29
N LYS A 101 1.89 8.83 -8.76
CA LYS A 101 1.91 9.22 -10.18
C LYS A 101 3.31 9.12 -10.82
N PRO A 102 4.42 9.54 -10.19
CA PRO A 102 5.76 9.41 -10.80
C PRO A 102 6.12 7.96 -11.16
N LEU A 103 5.77 7.01 -10.29
CA LEU A 103 5.98 5.58 -10.52
C LEU A 103 5.12 5.07 -11.69
N LEU A 104 3.83 5.43 -11.72
CA LEU A 104 2.94 5.08 -12.84
C LEU A 104 3.47 5.64 -14.17
N ARG A 105 3.87 6.91 -14.20
CA ARG A 105 4.43 7.58 -15.38
C ARG A 105 5.67 6.87 -15.91
N SER A 106 6.59 6.47 -15.03
CA SER A 106 7.83 5.80 -15.41
C SER A 106 7.57 4.46 -16.12
N VAL A 107 6.61 3.68 -15.61
CA VAL A 107 6.23 2.39 -16.22
C VAL A 107 5.53 2.60 -17.56
N ILE A 108 4.62 3.57 -17.67
CA ILE A 108 3.91 3.87 -18.92
C ILE A 108 4.86 4.43 -19.98
N ALA A 109 5.86 5.22 -19.59
CA ALA A 109 6.91 5.73 -20.47
C ALA A 109 7.85 4.64 -21.00
N GLY A 110 7.83 3.44 -20.41
CA GLY A 110 8.71 2.34 -20.79
C GLY A 110 10.16 2.56 -20.34
N ASP A 111 10.35 3.21 -19.18
CA ASP A 111 11.68 3.45 -18.62
C ASP A 111 12.41 2.14 -18.30
N SER A 112 13.72 2.22 -18.14
CA SER A 112 14.55 1.07 -17.75
C SER A 112 14.17 0.53 -16.36
N ASP A 113 14.39 -0.76 -16.14
CA ASP A 113 14.15 -1.42 -14.85
C ASP A 113 14.81 -0.68 -13.67
N ALA A 114 16.03 -0.16 -13.86
CA ALA A 114 16.73 0.62 -12.83
C ALA A 114 15.97 1.89 -12.41
N LEU A 115 15.36 2.59 -13.37
CA LEU A 115 14.55 3.78 -13.11
C LEU A 115 13.22 3.40 -12.46
N ILE A 116 12.56 2.34 -12.93
CA ILE A 116 11.31 1.86 -12.32
C ILE A 116 11.56 1.51 -10.86
N TRP A 117 12.60 0.72 -10.55
CA TRP A 117 12.92 0.37 -9.16
C TRP A 117 13.30 1.58 -8.32
N LYS A 118 13.96 2.60 -8.91
CA LYS A 118 14.23 3.87 -8.22
C LYS A 118 12.94 4.59 -7.84
N GLU A 119 11.98 4.68 -8.75
CA GLU A 119 10.68 5.29 -8.45
C GLU A 119 9.88 4.47 -7.43
N VAL A 120 10.00 3.14 -7.44
CA VAL A 120 9.44 2.30 -6.37
C VAL A 120 10.04 2.70 -5.03
N TYR A 121 11.37 2.84 -4.95
CA TYR A 121 12.03 3.29 -3.72
C TYR A 121 11.57 4.68 -3.28
N ASN A 122 11.36 5.61 -4.21
CA ASN A 122 10.82 6.93 -3.89
C ASN A 122 9.40 6.82 -3.32
N ALA A 123 8.53 6.02 -3.94
CA ALA A 123 7.14 5.84 -3.54
C ALA A 123 6.97 5.15 -2.18
N VAL A 124 7.84 4.18 -1.85
CA VAL A 124 7.78 3.50 -0.54
C VAL A 124 8.52 4.25 0.57
N THR A 125 9.38 5.20 0.22
CA THR A 125 10.05 6.04 1.21
C THR A 125 9.03 7.08 1.68
N GLU A 126 8.46 6.81 2.85
CA GLU A 126 7.57 7.73 3.56
C GLU A 126 8.14 9.15 3.48
N PRO A 127 7.36 10.17 3.08
CA PRO A 127 7.83 11.53 3.08
C PRO A 127 8.30 11.82 4.50
N THR A 128 9.61 11.92 4.66
CA THR A 128 10.21 12.09 5.98
C THR A 128 9.63 13.40 6.49
N PRO A 129 8.93 13.41 7.65
CA PRO A 129 8.56 14.68 8.25
C PRO A 129 9.85 15.51 8.33
N PRO A 130 9.84 16.80 7.94
CA PRO A 130 11.02 17.64 8.10
C PRO A 130 11.53 17.43 9.52
N PRO A 131 12.85 17.25 9.74
CA PRO A 131 13.40 16.94 11.05
C PRO A 131 12.77 17.92 12.02
N GLN A 132 11.84 17.42 12.85
CA GLN A 132 11.27 18.25 13.89
C GLN A 132 12.50 18.72 14.66
N PRO A 133 12.66 20.04 14.88
CA PRO A 133 13.73 20.52 15.74
C PRO A 133 13.61 19.66 16.99
N ILE A 134 14.59 18.79 17.21
CA ILE A 134 14.72 18.09 18.48
C ILE A 134 14.81 19.27 19.43
N ALA A 135 13.73 19.55 20.17
CA ALA A 135 13.77 20.54 21.22
C ALA A 135 14.96 20.08 22.06
N SER A 136 16.04 20.85 21.99
CA SER A 136 17.35 20.40 22.41
C SER A 136 17.22 19.81 23.80
N SER A 137 17.52 18.51 23.95
CA SER A 137 17.65 17.86 25.25
C SER A 137 18.67 18.56 26.15
N LEU A 138 19.42 19.53 25.61
CA LEU A 138 20.30 20.46 26.30
C LEU A 138 19.59 21.53 27.15
N GLN A 139 18.26 21.70 27.06
CA GLN A 139 17.52 22.57 27.99
C GLN A 139 17.00 21.84 29.23
N GLN A 140 17.12 20.51 29.32
CA GLN A 140 16.67 19.77 30.51
C GLN A 140 17.69 19.75 31.66
N THR A 141 18.82 20.44 31.54
CA THR A 141 19.66 20.75 32.70
C THR A 141 19.51 22.23 33.01
N PRO A 142 18.74 22.61 34.05
CA PRO A 142 18.76 23.95 34.60
C PRO A 142 20.20 24.34 34.91
N TRP A 143 20.76 25.29 34.16
CA TRP A 143 22.17 25.66 34.24
C TRP A 143 22.55 26.33 35.57
N LEU A 144 21.57 26.72 36.39
CA LEU A 144 21.77 27.52 37.60
C LEU A 144 21.66 26.75 38.92
N HIS A 145 20.98 25.60 38.96
CA HIS A 145 20.74 24.90 40.23
C HIS A 145 20.99 23.39 40.11
N ASN A 146 22.17 22.96 40.57
CA ASN A 146 22.49 21.55 40.78
C ASN A 146 21.55 20.94 41.83
N THR A 147 20.99 19.76 41.53
CA THR A 147 20.09 18.99 42.39
C THR A 147 20.71 18.61 43.75
N SER A 148 22.03 18.76 43.91
CA SER A 148 22.74 18.54 45.18
C SER A 148 22.60 19.68 46.20
N SER A 149 22.03 20.84 45.83
CA SER A 149 21.87 21.99 46.74
C SER A 149 20.59 21.97 47.57
N PHE A 150 19.64 21.09 47.26
CA PHE A 150 18.41 20.92 48.04
C PHE A 150 18.61 19.79 49.05
N ALA A 151 19.23 20.11 50.18
CA ALA A 151 19.14 19.26 51.35
C ALA A 151 17.66 19.08 51.72
N ASN A 152 17.27 17.83 51.91
CA ASN A 152 15.92 17.32 52.18
C ASN A 152 15.27 18.00 53.41
N SER A 153 14.78 19.24 53.24
CA SER A 153 13.95 19.92 54.22
C SER A 153 12.53 20.05 53.64
N SER A 154 11.54 19.69 54.44
CA SER A 154 10.12 19.72 54.06
C SER A 154 9.59 21.13 53.79
N GLU A 155 10.39 22.15 54.08
CA GLU A 155 10.02 23.57 54.04
C GLU A 155 10.09 24.18 52.63
N TYR A 156 10.79 23.54 51.68
CA TYR A 156 11.04 24.09 50.34
C TYR A 156 10.07 23.64 49.22
N ARG A 157 9.04 22.84 49.54
CA ARG A 157 8.10 22.33 48.52
C ARG A 157 7.22 23.39 47.86
N LYS A 158 7.12 24.59 48.43
CA LYS A 158 6.38 25.71 47.83
C LYS A 158 7.17 26.47 46.77
N ASP A 159 8.50 26.34 46.79
CA ASP A 159 9.39 27.10 45.91
C ASP A 159 9.71 26.36 44.61
N VAL A 160 9.57 25.03 44.59
CA VAL A 160 9.75 24.24 43.36
C VAL A 160 8.70 24.60 42.31
N ASP A 161 7.44 24.80 42.72
CA ASP A 161 6.34 25.13 41.80
C ASP A 161 6.48 26.55 41.22
N ARG A 162 6.96 27.50 42.03
CA ARG A 162 7.30 28.87 41.60
C ARG A 162 8.48 28.87 40.61
N VAL A 163 9.54 28.14 40.93
CA VAL A 163 10.74 28.03 40.07
C VAL A 163 10.41 27.33 38.74
N LEU A 164 9.58 26.27 38.76
CA LEU A 164 9.11 25.64 37.52
C LEU A 164 8.28 26.61 36.66
N ARG A 165 7.43 27.44 37.28
CA ARG A 165 6.59 28.41 36.58
C ARG A 165 7.40 29.56 35.96
N ASP A 166 8.44 30.02 36.65
CA ASP A 166 9.33 31.09 36.16
C ASP A 166 10.24 30.60 35.01
N GLU A 167 10.64 29.31 34.99
CA GLU A 167 11.52 28.73 33.96
C GLU A 167 10.78 28.18 32.72
N LEU A 168 9.51 27.76 32.85
CA LEU A 168 8.78 27.07 31.76
C LEU A 168 7.63 27.87 31.13
N GLY A 169 7.32 29.07 31.64
CA GLY A 169 6.13 29.81 31.21
C GLY A 169 4.82 29.09 31.53
N VAL A 170 3.68 29.72 31.26
CA VAL A 170 2.34 29.21 31.66
C VAL A 170 1.94 27.99 30.83
N MET A 171 2.43 26.80 31.20
CA MET A 171 1.85 25.53 30.76
C MET A 171 0.73 25.11 31.70
N TYR A 172 -0.47 24.92 31.14
CA TYR A 172 -1.65 24.45 31.85
C TYR A 172 -1.48 22.95 32.18
N VAL A 173 -0.97 22.62 33.37
CA VAL A 173 -0.85 21.23 33.83
C VAL A 173 -2.17 20.81 34.47
N GLY A 174 -3.02 20.19 33.67
CA GLY A 174 -4.28 19.62 34.11
C GLY A 174 -4.79 18.59 33.11
N HIS A 175 -4.18 17.41 33.09
CA HIS A 175 -4.80 16.21 32.51
C HIS A 175 -4.32 14.97 33.28
N PRO A 176 -5.21 14.24 33.98
CA PRO A 176 -4.88 12.93 34.52
C PRO A 176 -4.93 11.92 33.39
N ILE A 177 -3.77 11.46 32.92
CA ILE A 177 -3.67 10.31 31.99
C ILE A 177 -3.06 9.14 32.77
N PHE A 178 -3.90 8.31 33.38
CA PHE A 178 -3.57 6.91 33.63
C PHE A 178 -4.84 6.06 33.51
N ALA A 179 -5.16 5.67 32.29
CA ALA A 179 -6.01 4.51 32.01
C ALA A 179 -5.27 3.65 30.99
N PHE A 180 -4.46 2.71 31.50
CA PHE A 180 -3.89 1.62 30.72
C PHE A 180 -5.02 0.63 30.41
N ALA A 181 -5.70 0.78 29.28
CA ALA A 181 -6.61 -0.22 28.76
C ALA A 181 -5.80 -1.25 27.97
N ILE A 182 -5.63 -2.45 28.52
CA ILE A 182 -5.06 -3.59 27.81
C ILE A 182 -6.11 -4.07 26.79
N PRO A 183 -5.84 -4.10 25.47
CA PRO A 183 -6.79 -4.68 24.52
C PRO A 183 -6.72 -6.20 24.66
N THR A 184 -7.76 -6.79 25.23
CA THR A 184 -7.98 -8.23 25.17
C THR A 184 -8.45 -8.58 23.76
N TYR A 185 -7.53 -9.08 22.93
CA TYR A 185 -7.88 -9.67 21.65
C TYR A 185 -8.71 -10.94 21.89
N ARG A 186 -10.03 -10.80 21.81
CA ARG A 186 -10.95 -11.94 21.78
C ARG A 186 -10.96 -12.49 20.37
N ILE A 187 -10.15 -13.50 20.11
CA ILE A 187 -10.23 -14.32 18.89
C ILE A 187 -11.61 -14.97 18.87
N ARG A 188 -12.50 -14.46 18.02
CA ARG A 188 -13.76 -15.13 17.70
C ARG A 188 -13.43 -16.17 16.62
N LEU A 189 -13.17 -17.40 17.06
CA LEU A 189 -13.20 -18.56 16.17
C LEU A 189 -14.61 -18.65 15.60
N TYR A 190 -14.78 -18.29 14.32
CA TYR A 190 -15.98 -18.64 13.56
C TYR A 190 -15.98 -20.16 13.38
N PHE A 191 -16.57 -20.86 14.35
CA PHE A 191 -16.99 -22.24 14.13
C PHE A 191 -18.15 -22.21 13.14
N GLY A 192 -17.90 -22.78 11.95
CA GLY A 192 -18.87 -22.90 10.88
C GLY A 192 -20.15 -23.57 11.38
N THR A 193 -21.27 -22.87 11.21
CA THR A 193 -22.58 -23.49 11.18
C THR A 193 -22.90 -23.75 9.72
N ILE A 194 -22.74 -25.01 9.31
CA ILE A 194 -23.33 -25.52 8.07
C ILE A 194 -24.85 -25.46 8.30
N VAL A 195 -25.52 -24.49 7.67
CA VAL A 195 -26.96 -24.53 7.50
C VAL A 195 -27.22 -25.40 6.27
N VAL A 196 -27.55 -26.66 6.51
CA VAL A 196 -28.18 -27.51 5.48
C VAL A 196 -29.62 -26.99 5.32
N ALA A 197 -29.83 -26.11 4.35
CA ALA A 197 -31.17 -25.74 3.91
C ALA A 197 -31.57 -26.63 2.72
N LEU A 198 -32.66 -27.35 2.91
CA LEU A 198 -33.31 -28.29 2.00
C LEU A 198 -33.39 -27.81 0.54
N ILE A 199 -33.02 -28.70 -0.38
CA ILE A 199 -33.45 -28.65 -1.77
C ILE A 199 -34.90 -29.17 -1.82
N PRO A 200 -35.90 -28.38 -2.26
CA PRO A 200 -37.22 -28.93 -2.54
C PRO A 200 -37.18 -29.68 -3.87
N THR A 201 -37.47 -30.97 -3.78
CA THR A 201 -37.76 -31.86 -4.90
C THR A 201 -39.08 -31.44 -5.53
N ILE A 202 -39.06 -30.85 -6.74
CA ILE A 202 -40.23 -30.76 -7.62
C ILE A 202 -39.82 -31.30 -8.97
N GLY A 203 -40.46 -32.42 -9.34
CA GLY A 203 -40.23 -33.12 -10.59
C GLY A 203 -41.02 -32.55 -11.78
N MET A 204 -40.67 -33.13 -12.94
CA MET A 204 -41.35 -33.08 -14.24
C MET A 204 -41.35 -31.70 -14.93
N ARG A 205 -40.81 -31.51 -16.14
CA ARG A 205 -41.02 -32.30 -17.37
C ARG A 205 -39.88 -31.95 -18.35
N PHE A 206 -39.07 -32.91 -18.77
CA PHE A 206 -38.22 -32.75 -19.96
C PHE A 206 -39.06 -33.11 -21.19
N SER A 207 -39.39 -32.11 -22.01
CA SER A 207 -39.87 -32.34 -23.36
C SER A 207 -38.65 -32.46 -24.26
N THR A 208 -38.26 -33.70 -24.56
CA THR A 208 -37.28 -34.01 -25.61
C THR A 208 -37.94 -33.77 -26.96
N SER A 209 -37.61 -32.66 -27.62
CA SER A 209 -37.74 -32.56 -29.08
C SER A 209 -36.37 -32.94 -29.66
N ILE A 210 -36.26 -34.22 -30.05
CA ILE A 210 -35.17 -34.72 -30.88
C ILE A 210 -35.63 -34.46 -32.31
N ASP A 211 -35.06 -33.46 -32.98
CA ASP A 211 -35.20 -33.34 -34.42
C ASP A 211 -34.25 -34.34 -35.08
N VAL A 212 -34.85 -35.37 -35.66
CA VAL A 212 -34.22 -36.41 -36.45
C VAL A 212 -34.19 -35.96 -37.90
N GLY A 213 -33.00 -35.97 -38.49
CA GLY A 213 -32.82 -36.46 -39.85
C GLY A 213 -32.88 -35.45 -40.98
N CYS A 214 -31.71 -35.13 -41.54
CA CYS A 214 -31.59 -35.00 -42.98
C CYS A 214 -30.27 -35.64 -43.43
N ALA A 215 -30.35 -36.94 -43.72
CA ALA A 215 -29.39 -37.66 -44.54
C ALA A 215 -30.03 -37.89 -45.92
N ASN A 216 -29.18 -37.90 -46.96
CA ASN A 216 -29.43 -38.13 -48.39
C ASN A 216 -29.59 -36.82 -49.19
N CYS A 217 -28.86 -36.52 -50.26
CA CYS A 217 -28.18 -37.36 -51.25
C CYS A 217 -26.89 -36.69 -51.78
N ALA A 218 -25.85 -37.48 -51.99
CA ALA A 218 -24.77 -37.21 -52.94
C ALA A 218 -24.65 -38.41 -53.89
N ALA A 219 -24.14 -38.15 -55.11
CA ALA A 219 -24.05 -39.00 -56.31
C ALA A 219 -25.34 -39.02 -57.15
N GLY A 220 -25.35 -38.78 -58.46
CA GLY A 220 -24.27 -38.64 -59.43
C GLY A 220 -24.75 -39.21 -60.78
N LEU A 221 -24.52 -38.46 -61.86
CA LEU A 221 -24.29 -38.92 -63.24
C LEU A 221 -25.46 -39.41 -64.14
N LEU A 222 -25.54 -38.73 -65.29
CA LEU A 222 -25.63 -39.22 -66.70
C LEU A 222 -26.98 -39.48 -67.40
N SER A 223 -27.08 -38.83 -68.58
CA SER A 223 -27.80 -39.16 -69.84
C SER A 223 -29.33 -39.02 -69.84
N CYS A 224 -30.02 -38.48 -70.86
CA CYS A 224 -29.81 -38.42 -72.32
C CYS A 224 -30.25 -37.06 -72.89
#